data_AF-W8S190-F1
#
_entry.id   AF-W8S190-F1
#
_cell.length_a   1.000
_cell.length_b   1.000
_cell.length_c   1.000
_cell.angle_alpha   90.00
_cell.angle_beta   90.00
_cell.angle_gamma   90.00
#
_symmetry.space_group_name_H-M   'P 1'
#
loop_
_entity.id
_entity.type
_entity.pdbx_description
1 polymer ?
#
loop_
_entity_poly.entity_id
_entity_poly.type
_entity_poly.pdbx_seq_one_letter_code
_entity_poly.pdbx_strand_id
1 'polypeptide(L)' 'QKFYNFVVIHARADEHVALRIREKLETLGVPDGATFCEEFQVPGRGELHCLQDAINHSGYTILLLTTNFDCRLSLHQIN' A
#
# COMPACT_ATOMS: atom_id res chain seq x y z
N GLN A 1 15.36 6.63 -7.44
CA GLN A 1 14.32 5.77 -6.85
C GLN A 1 13.96 6.37 -5.50
N LYS A 2 12.68 6.63 -5.22
CA LYS A 2 12.25 7.30 -3.97
C LYS A 2 11.97 6.25 -2.90
N PHE A 3 12.53 6.42 -1.71
CA PHE A 3 12.26 5.59 -0.55
C PHE A 3 11.13 6.22 0.27
N TYR A 4 10.23 5.41 0.79
CA TYR A 4 9.11 5.84 1.64
C TYR A 4 9.31 5.33 3.06
N ASN A 5 8.99 6.12 4.08
CA ASN A 5 9.09 5.61 5.45
C ASN A 5 8.01 4.56 5.71
N PHE A 6 6.84 4.72 5.11
CA PHE A 6 5.80 3.71 5.11
C PHE A 6 4.96 3.75 3.84
N VAL A 7 4.38 2.61 3.49
CA VAL A 7 3.34 2.50 2.47
C VAL A 7 2.06 1.93 3.06
N VAL A 8 0.93 2.55 2.75
CA VAL A 8 -0.40 2.07 3.12
C VAL A 8 -1.02 1.36 1.92
N ILE A 9 -1.15 0.05 1.99
CA ILE A 9 -1.82 -0.77 0.97
C ILE A 9 -3.30 -0.81 1.27
N HIS A 10 -4.14 -0.48 0.30
CA HIS A 10 -5.59 -0.41 0.46
C HIS A 10 -6.33 -0.87 -0.80
N ALA A 11 -7.62 -1.21 -0.66
CA ALA A 11 -8.52 -1.38 -1.79
C ALA A 11 -8.90 -0.03 -2.38
N ARG A 12 -9.33 0.02 -3.65
CA ARG A 12 -9.72 1.27 -4.31
C ARG A 12 -10.83 2.00 -3.55
N ALA A 13 -11.78 1.27 -2.99
CA ALA A 13 -12.87 1.82 -2.21
C ALA A 13 -12.39 2.57 -0.94
N ASP A 14 -11.22 2.23 -0.40
CA ASP A 14 -10.70 2.76 0.87
C ASP A 14 -9.61 3.82 0.69
N GLU A 15 -9.45 4.38 -0.52
CA GLU A 15 -8.45 5.41 -0.79
C GLU A 15 -8.53 6.59 0.19
N HIS A 16 -9.75 7.04 0.49
CA HIS A 16 -10.00 8.09 1.47
C HIS A 16 -9.52 7.72 2.88
N VAL A 17 -9.64 6.45 3.28
CA VAL A 17 -9.15 5.95 4.57
C VAL A 17 -7.62 5.88 4.57
N ALA A 18 -7.02 5.44 3.47
CA ALA A 18 -5.57 5.35 3.31
C ALA A 18 -4.89 6.73 3.37
N LEU A 19 -5.46 7.72 2.68
CA LEU A 19 -5.00 9.11 2.73
C LEU A 19 -5.08 9.67 4.15
N ARG A 20 -6.18 9.41 4.85
CA ARG A 20 -6.35 9.83 6.25
C ARG A 20 -5.33 9.18 7.18
N ILE A 21 -4.98 7.91 6.95
CA ILE A 21 -3.94 7.22 7.73
C ILE A 21 -2.57 7.84 7.44
N ARG A 22 -2.24 8.10 6.17
CA ARG A 22 -1.00 8.78 5.79
C ARG A 22 -0.86 10.13 6.50
N GLU A 23 -1.87 10.98 6.40
CA GLU A 23 -1.86 12.31 7.03
C GLU A 23 -1.72 12.24 8.55
N LYS A 24 -2.39 11.27 9.18
CA LYS A 24 -2.25 11.04 10.63
C LYS A 24 -0.83 10.64 11.02
N LEU A 25 -0.22 9.72 10.28
CA LEU A 25 1.15 9.26 10.53
C LEU A 25 2.17 10.38 10.28
N GLU A 26 1.97 11.18 9.25
CA GLU A 26 2.79 12.37 8.97
C GLU A 26 2.66 13.40 10.08
N THR A 27 1.45 13.64 10.58
CA THR A 27 1.20 14.54 11.72
C THR A 27 1.84 14.02 13.02
N LEU A 28 1.97 12.70 13.18
CA LEU A 28 2.65 12.06 14.30
C LEU A 28 4.19 12.06 14.16
N GLY A 29 4.73 12.64 13.10
CA GLY A 29 6.17 12.80 12.89
C GLY A 29 6.82 11.70 12.03
N VAL A 30 6.04 10.90 11.31
CA VAL A 30 6.55 9.96 10.31
C VAL A 30 6.34 10.56 8.92
N PRO A 31 7.31 11.33 8.36
CA PRO A 31 7.17 11.96 7.06
C PRO A 31 7.30 10.94 5.92
N ASP A 32 7.10 11.36 4.67
CA ASP A 32 7.34 10.56 3.46
C ASP A 32 6.52 9.27 3.38
N GLY A 33 5.22 9.36 3.68
CA GLY A 33 4.28 8.28 3.50
C GLY A 33 3.77 8.14 2.06
N ALA A 34 3.45 6.92 1.65
CA ALA A 34 2.76 6.64 0.38
C ALA A 34 1.49 5.81 0.60
N THR A 35 0.55 5.92 -0.34
CA THR A 35 -0.62 5.03 -0.43
C THR A 35 -0.51 4.21 -1.70
N PHE A 36 -0.80 2.92 -1.62
CA PHE A 36 -0.77 2.00 -2.74
C PHE A 36 -2.12 1.29 -2.83
N CYS A 37 -2.80 1.46 -3.96
CA CYS A 37 -4.05 0.77 -4.21
C CYS A 37 -3.76 -0.57 -4.88
N GLU A 38 -4.27 -1.66 -4.30
CA GLU A 38 -4.05 -3.03 -4.77
C GLU A 38 -4.52 -3.26 -6.21
N GLU A 39 -5.53 -2.51 -6.64
CA GLU A 39 -6.12 -2.59 -7.99
C GLU A 39 -5.40 -1.73 -9.04
N PHE A 40 -4.21 -1.17 -8.74
CA PHE A 40 -3.42 -0.45 -9.74
C PHE A 40 -2.81 -1.43 -10.77
N GLN A 41 -3.58 -1.72 -11.80
CA GLN A 41 -3.07 -2.32 -13.03
C GLN A 41 -2.28 -1.26 -13.81
N VAL A 42 -0.96 -1.34 -13.75
CA VAL A 42 -0.11 -0.69 -14.75
C VAL A 42 0.00 -1.66 -15.92
N PRO A 43 -0.55 -1.38 -17.11
CA PRO A 43 -0.42 -2.27 -18.26
C PRO A 43 1.06 -2.61 -18.51
N GLY A 44 1.40 -3.90 -18.52
CA GLY A 44 2.79 -4.37 -18.69
C GLY A 44 3.59 -4.56 -17.40
N ARG A 45 3.03 -4.29 -16.21
CA ARG A 45 3.60 -4.71 -14.92
C ARG A 45 2.54 -5.52 -14.16
N GLY A 46 2.88 -6.73 -13.73
CA GLY A 46 1.97 -7.52 -12.90
C GLY A 46 1.69 -6.82 -11.57
N GLU A 47 0.45 -6.90 -11.08
CA GLU A 47 0.00 -6.29 -9.81
C GLU A 47 0.95 -6.62 -8.64
N LEU A 48 1.44 -7.87 -8.59
CA LEU A 48 2.42 -8.38 -7.63
C LEU A 48 3.79 -7.68 -7.69
N HIS A 49 4.27 -7.29 -8.88
CA HIS A 49 5.56 -6.63 -9.01
C HIS A 49 5.51 -5.20 -8.46
N CYS A 50 4.40 -4.49 -8.72
CA CYS A 50 4.18 -3.15 -8.17
C CYS A 50 4.03 -3.16 -6.65
N LEU A 51 3.37 -4.19 -6.11
CA LEU A 51 3.26 -4.40 -4.66
C LEU A 51 4.62 -4.72 -4.03
N GLN A 52 5.38 -5.65 -4.61
CA GLN A 52 6.70 -6.02 -4.12
C GLN A 52 7.67 -4.83 -4.18
N ASP A 53 7.58 -4.00 -5.22
CA ASP A 53 8.33 -2.75 -5.32
C ASP A 53 7.97 -1.78 -4.18
N ALA A 54 6.68 -1.63 -3.85
CA ALA A 54 6.25 -0.78 -2.74
C ALA A 54 6.78 -1.28 -1.39
N ILE A 55 6.77 -2.59 -1.17
CA ILE A 55 7.33 -3.24 0.03
C ILE A 55 8.84 -3.02 0.10
N ASN A 56 9.57 -3.31 -0.99
CA ASN A 56 11.04 -3.23 -1.05
C ASN A 56 11.57 -1.80 -0.87
N HIS A 57 10.78 -0.78 -1.22
CA HIS A 57 11.17 0.63 -1.12
C HIS A 57 10.46 1.37 0.01
N SER A 58 9.93 0.63 1.00
CA SER A 58 9.36 1.21 2.21
C SER A 58 10.02 0.66 3.48
N GLY A 59 10.14 1.50 4.50
CA GLY A 59 10.58 1.07 5.84
C GLY A 59 9.54 0.20 6.53
N TYR A 60 8.26 0.55 6.36
CA TYR A 60 7.12 -0.16 6.92
C TYR A 60 6.00 -0.34 5.89
N THR A 61 5.36 -1.49 5.91
CA THR A 61 4.17 -1.76 5.11
C THR A 61 2.94 -1.84 6.03
N ILE A 62 1.92 -1.05 5.74
CA ILE A 62 0.67 -0.96 6.50
C ILE A 62 -0.46 -1.49 5.62
N LEU A 63 -1.07 -2.60 6.01
CA LEU A 63 -2.18 -3.20 5.27
C LEU A 63 -3.53 -2.74 5.85
N LEU A 64 -4.35 -2.09 5.03
CA LEU A 64 -5.68 -1.63 5.42
C LEU A 64 -6.70 -2.77 5.29
N LEU A 65 -6.83 -3.56 6.35
CA LEU A 65 -7.81 -4.65 6.41
C LEU A 65 -9.22 -4.10 6.67
N THR A 66 -10.01 -3.97 5.61
CA THR A 66 -11.42 -3.60 5.65
C THR A 66 -12.26 -4.69 4.98
N THR A 67 -13.59 -4.57 5.02
CA THR A 67 -14.49 -5.45 4.24
C THR A 67 -14.36 -5.27 2.73
N ASN A 68 -13.76 -4.16 2.28
CA ASN A 68 -13.50 -3.88 0.87
C ASN A 68 -12.13 -4.39 0.43
N PHE A 69 -11.28 -4.77 1.38
CA PHE A 69 -9.96 -5.30 1.14
C PHE A 69 -10.05 -6.78 0.75
N ASP A 70 -10.09 -7.05 -0.56
CA ASP A 70 -10.11 -8.40 -1.08
C ASP A 70 -8.67 -8.97 -1.07
N CYS A 71 -8.30 -9.63 0.03
CA CYS A 71 -6.99 -10.28 0.28
C CYS A 71 -6.58 -11.36 -0.74
N ARG A 72 -7.03 -11.33 -2.00
CA ARG A 72 -6.65 -12.33 -3.00
C ARG A 72 -5.16 -12.28 -3.31
N LEU A 73 -4.49 -11.13 -3.22
CA LEU A 73 -3.03 -11.07 -3.37
C LEU A 73 -2.27 -11.50 -2.11
N SER A 74 -2.81 -11.31 -0.90
CA SER A 74 -2.19 -11.80 0.35
C SER A 74 -2.16 -13.33 0.44
N LEU A 75 -3.10 -14.01 -0.22
CA LEU A 75 -3.15 -15.48 -0.29
C LEU A 75 -2.10 -16.09 -1.24
N HIS A 76 -1.58 -15.31 -2.20
CA HIS A 76 -0.62 -15.81 -3.20
C HIS A 76 0.85 -15.81 -2.73
N GLN A 77 1.15 -15.38 -1.50
CA GLN A 77 2.50 -15.41 -0.91
C GLN A 77 2.77 -16.62 0.01
N ILE A 78 1.87 -17.61 0.04
CA ILE A 78 2.06 -18.85 0.80
C ILE A 78 2.42 -20.00 -0.15
N ASN A 79 3.57 -19.91 -0.83
CA ASN A 79 4.33 -21.06 -1.37
C ASN A 79 5.69 -20.61 -1.90
#